data_AF-A0A969F021-F1
#
_entry.id   AF-A0A969F021-F1
#
_cell.length_a   1.000
_cell.length_b   1.000
_cell.length_c   1.000
_cell.angle_alpha   90.00
_cell.angle_beta   90.00
_cell.angle_gamma   90.00
#
_symmetry.space_group_name_H-M   'P 1'
#
loop_
_entity.id
_entity.type
_entity.pdbx_description
1 polymer ?
#
loop_
_entity_poly.entity_id
_entity_poly.type
_entity_poly.pdbx_seq_one_letter_code
_entity_poly.pdbx_strand_id
1 'polypeptide(L)'
;MAFYDAGRNVFWLMNTLLAIGLIQPMAIAVALPHPVEVESRPSPDINMGDRPPDQSLRLTVDRFEVTGSTKFGPEELAAVTAPYRGRELSFEELLQVRSAITQLYVERGYLTTGAVLPPQTLTGGVVQIQVLEGTLGEIEITGNRRLGDRYIRDRIRPIARTPLNVPKLLEGLQQLRLNPRIANISADLQADVQPGRNRLKVEITEANTFSTNLSLDNGR
;
A
#
# COMPACT_ATOMS: atom_id res chain seq x y z
N MET A 1 27.63 -15.75 -73.23
CA MET A 1 26.82 -14.57 -73.59
C MET A 1 25.77 -15.06 -74.57
N ALA A 2 24.50 -14.71 -74.35
CA ALA A 2 23.27 -15.19 -75.01
C ALA A 2 22.59 -16.44 -74.40
N PHE A 3 21.27 -16.50 -74.69
CA PHE A 3 20.24 -17.51 -74.38
C PHE A 3 19.55 -17.38 -73.01
N TYR A 4 18.22 -17.45 -72.85
CA TYR A 4 17.03 -17.61 -73.72
C TYR A 4 15.82 -17.32 -72.78
N ASP A 5 14.83 -16.51 -73.17
CA ASP A 5 13.49 -16.94 -73.64
C ASP A 5 12.65 -17.62 -72.53
N ALA A 6 11.65 -16.95 -71.98
CA ALA A 6 10.26 -16.88 -72.46
C ALA A 6 9.43 -18.15 -72.22
N GLY A 7 8.17 -17.93 -71.84
CA GLY A 7 7.11 -18.70 -72.47
C GLY A 7 5.99 -19.20 -71.57
N ARG A 8 4.81 -18.59 -71.82
CA ARG A 8 3.46 -19.18 -71.91
C ARG A 8 2.68 -19.29 -70.58
N ASN A 9 1.52 -18.64 -70.42
CA ASN A 9 0.25 -18.61 -71.17
C ASN A 9 -0.79 -19.65 -70.69
N VAL A 10 -2.00 -19.11 -70.45
CA VAL A 10 -3.36 -19.69 -70.56
C VAL A 10 -4.04 -20.28 -69.30
N PHE A 11 -4.90 -19.44 -68.70
CA PHE A 11 -6.38 -19.56 -68.65
C PHE A 11 -7.02 -20.88 -68.16
N TRP A 12 -7.78 -20.81 -67.04
CA TRP A 12 -9.08 -21.46 -66.87
C TRP A 12 -9.99 -20.63 -65.94
N LEU A 13 -11.29 -20.81 -66.14
CA LEU A 13 -12.44 -19.96 -65.84
C LEU A 13 -13.05 -20.13 -64.43
N MET A 14 -13.80 -19.09 -64.05
CA MET A 14 -15.08 -19.09 -63.33
C MET A 14 -15.18 -19.49 -61.84
N ASN A 15 -15.49 -18.43 -61.07
CA ASN A 15 -16.73 -18.25 -60.28
C ASN A 15 -16.88 -19.04 -58.97
N THR A 16 -16.98 -18.32 -57.84
CA THR A 16 -18.16 -18.29 -56.95
C THR A 16 -17.95 -17.21 -55.88
N LEU A 17 -18.86 -16.24 -55.84
CA LEU A 17 -19.01 -15.26 -54.76
C LEU A 17 -19.26 -15.98 -53.42
N LEU A 18 -18.45 -15.67 -52.42
CA LEU A 18 -18.87 -15.82 -51.03
C LEU A 18 -18.51 -14.53 -50.28
N ALA A 19 -19.56 -13.81 -49.90
CA ALA A 19 -19.51 -12.55 -49.20
C ALA A 19 -18.73 -12.71 -47.88
N ILE A 20 -17.51 -12.16 -47.85
CA ILE A 20 -16.79 -11.92 -46.61
C ILE A 20 -17.20 -10.51 -46.17
N GLY A 21 -18.04 -10.46 -45.13
CA GLY A 21 -18.35 -9.22 -44.43
C GLY A 21 -17.04 -8.57 -43.98
N LEU A 22 -16.79 -7.36 -44.48
CA LEU A 22 -15.75 -6.48 -43.98
C LEU A 22 -16.05 -6.17 -42.51
N ILE A 23 -15.30 -6.77 -41.58
CA ILE A 23 -15.13 -6.20 -40.25
C ILE A 23 -14.26 -4.96 -40.45
N GLN A 24 -14.90 -3.81 -40.66
CA GLN A 24 -14.25 -2.51 -40.53
C GLN A 24 -13.76 -2.41 -39.08
N PRO A 25 -12.50 -2.05 -38.81
CA PRO A 25 -12.15 -1.64 -37.46
C PRO A 25 -12.95 -0.38 -37.14
N MET A 26 -13.91 -0.46 -36.22
CA MET A 26 -14.49 0.76 -35.64
C MET A 26 -13.35 1.51 -34.96
N ALA A 27 -12.87 2.57 -35.59
CA ALA A 27 -12.19 3.63 -34.90
C ALA A 27 -13.21 4.21 -33.90
N ILE A 28 -13.03 3.92 -32.61
CA ILE A 28 -13.68 4.70 -31.57
C ILE A 28 -13.05 6.09 -31.66
N ALA A 29 -13.71 7.00 -32.35
CA ALA A 29 -13.40 8.41 -32.24
C ALA A 29 -13.70 8.80 -30.79
N VAL A 30 -12.66 8.95 -29.96
CA VAL A 30 -12.80 9.67 -28.69
C VAL A 30 -13.12 11.11 -29.09
N ALA A 31 -14.40 11.47 -29.06
CA ALA A 31 -14.79 12.85 -29.18
C ALA A 31 -14.09 13.61 -28.06
N LEU A 32 -13.19 14.54 -28.42
CA LEU A 32 -12.66 15.49 -27.47
C LEU A 32 -13.87 16.17 -26.80
N PRO A 33 -13.92 16.26 -25.45
CA PRO A 33 -14.98 17.01 -24.81
C PRO A 33 -14.91 18.43 -25.36
N HIS A 34 -16.00 18.86 -26.01
CA HIS A 34 -16.12 20.24 -26.45
C HIS A 34 -16.08 21.10 -25.18
N PRO A 35 -15.41 22.27 -25.19
CA PRO A 35 -15.48 23.20 -24.08
C PRO A 35 -16.96 23.38 -23.73
N VAL A 36 -17.35 22.99 -22.52
CA VAL A 36 -18.69 23.27 -22.02
C VAL A 36 -18.76 24.79 -21.97
N GLU A 37 -19.48 25.40 -22.91
CA GLU A 37 -19.89 26.79 -22.82
C GLU A 37 -20.71 26.88 -21.54
N VAL A 38 -20.10 27.40 -20.47
CA VAL A 38 -20.77 27.61 -19.19
C VAL A 38 -21.77 28.72 -19.44
N GLU A 39 -22.98 28.36 -19.87
CA GLU A 39 -24.13 29.24 -19.78
C GLU A 39 -24.17 29.74 -18.34
N SER A 40 -23.92 31.04 -18.17
CA SER A 40 -24.02 31.75 -16.91
C SER A 40 -25.49 31.78 -16.48
N ARG A 41 -25.98 30.63 -16.00
CA ARG A 41 -27.20 30.58 -15.20
C ARG A 41 -26.93 31.44 -13.98
N PRO A 42 -27.86 32.34 -13.59
CA PRO A 42 -27.71 33.06 -12.34
C PRO A 42 -27.52 32.01 -11.24
N SER A 43 -26.38 32.09 -10.56
CA SER A 43 -26.10 31.28 -9.38
C SER A 43 -27.27 31.44 -8.42
N PRO A 44 -27.83 30.35 -7.85
CA PRO A 44 -28.72 30.52 -6.72
C PRO A 44 -27.95 31.31 -5.66
N ASP A 45 -28.49 32.45 -5.23
CA ASP A 45 -27.98 33.19 -4.08
C ASP A 45 -27.90 32.21 -2.92
N ILE A 46 -26.69 31.73 -2.60
CA ILE A 46 -26.46 31.02 -1.37
C ILE A 46 -26.44 32.11 -0.30
N ASN A 47 -27.63 32.44 0.19
CA ASN A 47 -27.76 33.13 1.47
C ASN A 47 -27.05 32.27 2.52
N MET A 48 -25.80 32.64 2.83
CA MET A 48 -25.00 32.08 3.92
C MET A 48 -25.40 32.76 5.24
N GLY A 49 -26.71 32.89 5.46
CA GLY A 49 -27.31 33.37 6.68
C GLY A 49 -28.47 32.42 7.00
N ASP A 50 -28.43 31.82 8.18
CA ASP A 50 -29.45 30.94 8.74
C ASP A 50 -29.54 29.50 8.17
N ARG A 51 -28.40 28.83 7.99
CA ARG A 51 -28.39 27.38 8.25
C ARG A 51 -28.17 27.19 9.76
N PRO A 52 -29.15 26.68 10.53
CA PRO A 52 -28.89 26.31 11.92
C PRO A 52 -27.67 25.38 11.95
N PRO A 53 -26.80 25.48 12.98
CA PRO A 53 -25.65 24.58 13.09
C PRO A 53 -26.20 23.17 12.94
N ASP A 54 -25.58 22.46 11.99
CA ASP A 54 -25.83 21.09 11.62
C ASP A 54 -26.50 20.31 12.76
N GLN A 55 -27.66 19.69 12.51
CA GLN A 55 -28.26 18.69 13.39
C GLN A 55 -27.39 17.41 13.36
N SER A 56 -26.10 17.61 13.55
CA SER A 56 -25.06 16.62 13.74
C SER A 56 -25.55 15.66 14.79
N LEU A 57 -25.84 14.44 14.34
CA LEU A 57 -26.27 13.35 15.20
C LEU A 57 -25.22 13.20 16.32
N ARG A 58 -25.62 13.51 17.55
CA ARG A 58 -24.80 13.34 18.73
C ARG A 58 -25.15 12.02 19.40
N LEU A 59 -24.13 11.30 19.80
CA LEU A 59 -24.26 10.01 20.48
C LEU A 59 -23.71 10.13 21.90
N THR A 60 -24.50 9.76 22.89
CA THR A 60 -23.99 9.53 24.24
C THR A 60 -23.11 8.29 24.26
N VAL A 61 -21.82 8.44 24.58
CA VAL A 61 -20.85 7.34 24.64
C VAL A 61 -20.49 7.02 26.08
N ASP A 62 -20.85 5.82 26.52
CA ASP A 62 -20.58 5.29 27.86
C ASP A 62 -19.20 4.62 27.95
N ARG A 63 -18.80 3.91 26.89
CA ARG A 63 -17.48 3.25 26.79
C ARG A 63 -17.06 2.95 25.36
N PHE A 64 -15.75 2.79 25.19
CA PHE A 64 -15.15 2.29 23.96
C PHE A 64 -14.73 0.83 24.14
N GLU A 65 -15.06 -0.01 23.18
CA GLU A 65 -14.58 -1.39 23.10
C GLU A 65 -13.56 -1.49 21.97
N VAL A 66 -12.29 -1.58 22.35
CA VAL A 66 -11.19 -1.68 21.40
C VAL A 66 -10.82 -3.15 21.19
N THR A 67 -10.87 -3.60 19.93
CA THR A 67 -10.54 -4.98 19.53
C THR A 67 -9.32 -5.00 18.62
N GLY A 68 -8.66 -6.16 18.49
CA GLY A 68 -7.52 -6.32 17.58
C GLY A 68 -6.17 -5.77 18.07
N SER A 69 -6.13 -5.14 19.26
CA SER A 69 -4.88 -4.77 19.92
C SER A 69 -4.26 -5.97 20.63
N THR A 70 -3.05 -6.35 20.24
CA THR A 70 -2.20 -7.29 20.99
C THR A 70 -1.05 -6.57 21.70
N LYS A 71 -0.70 -5.37 21.23
CA LYS A 71 0.44 -4.62 21.74
C LYS A 71 0.14 -3.76 22.97
N PHE A 72 -1.03 -3.13 23.00
CA PHE A 72 -1.45 -2.29 24.11
C PHE A 72 -2.61 -2.93 24.87
N GLY A 73 -2.50 -2.90 26.19
CA GLY A 73 -3.52 -3.45 27.06
C GLY A 73 -4.78 -2.58 27.13
N PRO A 74 -5.87 -3.08 27.74
CA PRO A 74 -7.09 -2.32 27.94
C PRO A 74 -6.88 -1.00 28.70
N GLU A 75 -5.95 -0.98 29.67
CA GLU A 75 -5.67 0.22 30.47
C GLU A 75 -5.00 1.34 29.66
N GLU A 76 -4.03 1.00 28.81
CA GLU A 76 -3.35 1.98 27.94
C GLU A 76 -4.34 2.58 26.93
N LEU A 77 -5.22 1.75 26.37
CA LEU A 77 -6.26 2.18 25.43
C LEU A 77 -7.36 2.98 26.13
N ALA A 78 -7.71 2.62 27.36
CA ALA A 78 -8.66 3.38 28.18
C ALA A 78 -8.10 4.77 28.51
N ALA A 79 -6.80 4.91 28.75
CA ALA A 79 -6.18 6.21 29.01
C ALA A 79 -6.28 7.16 27.79
N VAL A 80 -6.08 6.64 26.58
CA VAL A 80 -6.21 7.41 25.33
C VAL A 80 -7.66 7.82 25.05
N THR A 81 -8.62 6.96 25.41
CA THR A 81 -10.05 7.18 25.14
C THR A 81 -10.77 7.92 26.27
N ALA A 82 -10.16 8.05 27.45
CA ALA A 82 -10.73 8.69 28.63
C ALA A 82 -11.33 10.09 28.39
N PRO A 83 -10.71 11.00 27.61
CA PRO A 83 -11.25 12.34 27.38
C PRO A 83 -12.62 12.36 26.67
N TYR A 84 -12.99 11.25 26.04
CA TYR A 84 -14.19 11.13 25.20
C TYR A 84 -15.30 10.32 25.87
N ARG A 85 -15.05 9.74 27.05
CA ARG A 85 -16.01 8.88 27.75
C ARG A 85 -17.04 9.68 28.55
N GLY A 86 -18.28 9.20 28.59
CA GLY A 86 -19.35 9.74 29.45
C GLY A 86 -19.92 11.07 28.96
N ARG A 87 -19.82 11.36 27.67
CA ARG A 87 -20.32 12.59 27.05
C ARG A 87 -20.98 12.31 25.71
N GLU A 88 -21.70 13.30 25.20
CA GLU A 88 -22.20 13.29 23.83
C GLU A 88 -21.07 13.60 22.85
N LEU A 89 -20.91 12.74 21.85
CA LEU A 89 -19.93 12.88 20.78
C LEU A 89 -20.63 12.97 19.43
N SER A 90 -20.14 13.88 18.60
CA SER A 90 -20.37 13.91 17.16
C SER A 90 -19.56 12.84 16.45
N PHE A 91 -19.91 12.55 15.20
CA PHE A 91 -19.16 11.61 14.37
C PHE A 91 -17.69 12.04 14.19
N GLU A 92 -17.43 13.34 14.01
CA GLU A 92 -16.08 13.92 13.95
C GLU A 92 -15.25 13.57 15.19
N GLU A 93 -15.84 13.66 16.39
CA GLU A 93 -15.15 13.31 17.63
C GLU A 93 -14.88 11.81 17.74
N LEU A 94 -15.75 10.94 17.22
CA LEU A 94 -15.46 9.50 17.11
C LEU A 94 -14.25 9.23 16.19
N LEU A 95 -14.13 10.00 15.09
CA LEU A 95 -12.95 9.92 14.23
C LEU A 95 -11.69 10.42 14.94
N GLN A 96 -11.80 11.40 15.84
CA GLN A 96 -10.69 11.82 16.70
C GLN A 96 -10.26 10.71 17.66
N VAL A 97 -11.21 9.99 18.28
CA VAL A 97 -10.88 8.83 19.15
C VAL A 97 -10.10 7.77 18.36
N ARG A 98 -10.60 7.40 17.18
CA ARG A 98 -9.93 6.46 16.27
C ARG A 98 -8.53 6.97 15.87
N SER A 99 -8.39 8.27 15.63
CA SER A 99 -7.09 8.88 15.31
C SER A 99 -6.14 8.87 16.51
N ALA A 100 -6.62 9.12 17.72
CA ALA A 100 -5.82 9.09 18.95
C ALA A 100 -5.27 7.69 19.24
N ILE A 101 -6.09 6.64 19.04
CA ILE A 101 -5.60 5.24 19.15
C ILE A 101 -4.55 4.95 18.10
N THR A 102 -4.76 5.39 16.85
CA THR A 102 -3.76 5.23 15.78
C THR A 102 -2.46 5.94 16.15
N GLN A 103 -2.54 7.15 16.69
CA GLN A 103 -1.40 7.96 17.08
C GLN A 103 -0.57 7.29 18.19
N LEU A 104 -1.21 6.65 19.17
CA LEU A 104 -0.51 5.84 20.20
C LEU A 104 0.40 4.78 19.56
N TYR A 105 -0.06 4.09 18.52
CA TYR A 105 0.73 3.10 17.79
C TYR A 105 1.89 3.73 17.01
N VAL A 106 1.60 4.81 16.29
CA VAL A 106 2.61 5.52 15.47
C VAL A 106 3.74 6.04 16.34
N GLU A 107 3.44 6.67 17.48
CA GLU A 107 4.43 7.21 18.42
C GLU A 107 5.34 6.12 19.02
N ARG A 108 4.87 4.88 19.07
CA ARG A 108 5.63 3.72 19.56
C ARG A 108 6.29 2.92 18.43
N GLY A 109 6.28 3.43 17.21
CA GLY A 109 6.99 2.87 16.05
C GLY A 109 6.21 1.84 15.24
N TYR A 110 4.91 1.68 15.48
CA TYR A 110 4.03 0.75 14.75
C TYR A 110 3.30 1.46 13.60
N LEU A 111 4.06 2.06 12.68
CA LEU A 111 3.56 2.96 11.63
C LEU A 111 2.54 2.32 10.66
N THR A 112 2.56 0.99 10.53
CA THR A 112 1.65 0.24 9.67
C THR A 112 0.39 -0.22 10.38
N THR A 113 0.17 0.21 11.62
CA THR A 113 -1.02 -0.09 12.42
C THR A 113 -1.97 1.09 12.39
N GLY A 114 -3.26 0.81 12.23
CA GLY A 114 -4.30 1.83 12.26
C GLY A 114 -5.55 1.35 12.97
N ALA A 115 -6.20 2.24 13.70
CA ALA A 115 -7.55 2.00 14.20
C ALA A 115 -8.58 2.38 13.13
N VAL A 116 -9.67 1.63 13.08
CA VAL A 116 -10.82 1.87 12.21
C VAL A 116 -12.09 1.86 13.04
N LEU A 117 -13.07 2.65 12.61
CA LEU A 117 -14.41 2.66 13.19
C LEU A 117 -15.31 1.83 12.25
N PRO A 118 -15.54 0.54 12.55
CA PRO A 118 -16.34 -0.32 11.68
C PRO A 118 -17.80 0.17 11.62
N PRO A 119 -18.52 -0.11 10.51
CA PRO A 119 -19.96 0.11 10.44
C PRO A 119 -20.65 -0.67 11.56
N GLN A 120 -21.39 0.05 12.40
CA GLN A 120 -22.05 -0.52 13.58
C GLN A 120 -23.30 0.28 13.91
N THR A 121 -24.27 -0.38 14.54
CA THR A 121 -25.44 0.29 15.10
C THR A 121 -25.08 0.79 16.49
N LEU A 122 -25.06 2.11 16.65
CA LEU A 122 -24.70 2.76 17.91
C LEU A 122 -25.89 2.69 18.88
N THR A 123 -25.96 1.58 19.62
CA THR A 123 -27.01 1.30 20.61
C THR A 123 -26.37 1.00 21.96
N GLY A 124 -26.95 1.51 23.05
CA GLY A 124 -26.47 1.25 24.41
C GLY A 124 -25.14 1.91 24.78
N GLY A 125 -24.76 3.01 24.11
CA GLY A 125 -23.62 3.85 24.49
C GLY A 125 -22.24 3.20 24.30
N VAL A 126 -22.15 2.06 23.62
CA VAL A 126 -20.89 1.37 23.34
C VAL A 126 -20.44 1.67 21.92
N VAL A 127 -19.19 2.12 21.78
CA VAL A 127 -18.56 2.33 20.47
C VAL A 127 -17.44 1.31 20.29
N GLN A 128 -17.56 0.47 19.27
CA GLN A 128 -16.53 -0.48 18.89
C GLN A 128 -15.48 0.19 18.02
N ILE A 129 -14.21 0.01 18.36
CA ILE A 129 -13.08 0.45 17.54
C ILE A 129 -12.21 -0.78 17.28
N GLN A 130 -11.86 -1.01 16.02
CA GLN A 130 -11.01 -2.13 15.64
C GLN A 130 -9.60 -1.62 15.33
N VAL A 131 -8.59 -2.21 15.94
CA VAL A 131 -7.20 -1.98 15.59
C VAL A 131 -6.77 -3.02 14.56
N LEU A 132 -6.25 -2.54 13.45
CA LEU A 132 -5.63 -3.34 12.41
C LEU A 132 -4.12 -3.27 12.59
N GLU A 133 -3.59 -4.19 13.39
CA GLU A 133 -2.16 -4.31 13.65
C GLU A 133 -1.40 -4.74 12.40
N GLY A 134 -0.42 -3.93 12.01
CA GLY A 134 0.39 -4.16 10.82
C GLY A 134 1.20 -5.45 10.95
N THR A 135 1.11 -6.31 9.94
CA THR A 135 1.86 -7.58 9.86
C THR A 135 2.72 -7.59 8.61
N LEU A 136 3.84 -8.31 8.64
CA LEU A 136 4.62 -8.57 7.43
C LEU A 136 4.10 -9.84 6.73
N GLY A 137 3.60 -9.67 5.52
CA GLY A 137 3.16 -10.75 4.64
C GLY A 137 4.31 -11.27 3.79
N GLU A 138 4.38 -10.79 2.55
CA GLU A 138 5.38 -11.24 1.58
C GLU A 138 6.71 -10.49 1.70
N ILE A 139 7.81 -11.22 1.51
CA ILE A 139 9.17 -10.66 1.43
C ILE A 139 9.72 -11.02 0.05
N GLU A 140 9.70 -10.04 -0.84
CA GLU A 140 10.29 -10.10 -2.17
C GLU A 140 11.76 -9.73 -2.08
N ILE A 141 12.63 -10.59 -2.62
CA ILE A 141 14.09 -10.40 -2.55
C ILE A 141 14.61 -10.37 -3.98
N THR A 142 15.40 -9.36 -4.32
CA THR A 142 16.00 -9.17 -5.64
C THR A 142 17.46 -8.75 -5.54
N GLY A 143 18.18 -8.85 -6.66
CA GLY A 143 19.60 -8.43 -6.77
C GLY A 143 20.61 -9.42 -6.19
N ASN A 144 20.16 -10.38 -5.38
CA ASN A 144 20.98 -11.48 -4.91
C ASN A 144 21.23 -12.50 -6.04
N ARG A 145 22.48 -12.94 -6.16
CA ARG A 145 22.94 -13.95 -7.13
C ARG A 145 23.67 -15.10 -6.43
N ARG A 146 24.51 -14.81 -5.45
CA ARG A 146 25.29 -15.79 -4.66
C ARG A 146 24.69 -16.03 -3.28
N LEU A 147 24.03 -15.03 -2.69
CA LEU A 147 23.27 -15.15 -1.46
C LEU A 147 21.90 -15.75 -1.77
N GLY A 148 21.55 -16.85 -1.11
CA GLY A 148 20.23 -17.46 -1.29
C GLY A 148 19.11 -16.68 -0.59
N ASP A 149 17.93 -16.59 -1.22
CA ASP A 149 16.74 -15.94 -0.67
C ASP A 149 16.41 -16.40 0.75
N ARG A 150 16.56 -17.71 1.01
CA ARG A 150 16.29 -18.30 2.32
C ARG A 150 17.14 -17.66 3.41
N TYR A 151 18.43 -17.44 3.15
CA TYR A 151 19.34 -16.84 4.12
C TYR A 151 18.87 -15.43 4.50
N ILE A 152 18.52 -14.61 3.51
CA ILE A 152 18.05 -13.23 3.73
C ILE A 152 16.70 -13.24 4.46
N ARG A 153 15.76 -14.06 4.00
CA ARG A 153 14.42 -14.18 4.59
C ARG A 153 14.45 -14.65 6.04
N ASP A 154 15.30 -15.61 6.36
CA ASP A 154 15.47 -16.16 7.71
C ASP A 154 16.10 -15.14 8.68
N ARG A 155 16.82 -14.14 8.15
CA ARG A 155 17.34 -13.02 8.93
C ARG A 155 16.30 -11.91 9.13
N ILE A 156 15.44 -11.67 8.15
CA ILE A 156 14.41 -10.62 8.24
C ILE A 156 13.23 -11.04 9.12
N ARG A 157 12.73 -12.27 8.98
CA ARG A 157 11.52 -12.74 9.68
C ARG A 157 11.55 -12.55 11.20
N PRO A 158 12.65 -12.86 11.91
CA PRO A 158 12.70 -12.68 13.37
C PRO A 158 12.64 -11.21 13.83
N ILE A 159 13.02 -10.27 12.95
CA ILE A 159 13.01 -8.84 13.20
C ILE A 159 11.61 -8.26 12.97
N ALA A 160 10.93 -8.72 11.91
CA ALA A 160 9.60 -8.30 11.51
C ALA A 160 8.46 -8.95 12.33
N ARG A 161 8.53 -8.84 13.65
CA ARG A 161 7.49 -9.37 14.56
C ARG A 161 6.19 -8.61 14.40
N THR A 162 5.08 -9.26 14.73
CA THR A 162 3.74 -8.65 14.80
C THR A 162 3.47 -8.09 16.19
N PRO A 163 2.89 -6.88 16.31
CA PRO A 163 2.72 -5.89 15.24
C PRO A 163 4.07 -5.34 14.78
N LEU A 164 4.12 -5.01 13.48
CA LEU A 164 5.33 -4.58 12.79
C LEU A 164 5.82 -3.26 13.34
N ASN A 165 7.01 -3.29 13.94
CA ASN A 165 7.70 -2.11 14.43
C ASN A 165 8.76 -1.66 13.42
N VAL A 166 8.54 -0.51 12.79
CA VAL A 166 9.38 -0.03 11.68
C VAL A 166 10.80 0.33 12.14
N PRO A 167 11.02 1.03 13.28
CA PRO A 167 12.37 1.27 13.78
C PRO A 167 13.16 -0.03 14.01
N LYS A 168 12.57 -1.04 14.64
CA LYS A 168 13.22 -2.34 14.86
C LYS A 168 13.52 -3.07 13.55
N LEU A 169 12.61 -3.00 12.57
CA LEU A 169 12.85 -3.54 11.24
C LEU A 169 14.08 -2.89 10.59
N LEU A 170 14.15 -1.56 10.63
CA LEU A 170 15.29 -0.81 10.08
C LEU A 170 16.60 -1.16 10.78
N GLU A 171 16.62 -1.21 12.11
CA GLU A 171 17.79 -1.63 12.89
C GLU A 171 18.28 -3.02 12.47
N GLY A 172 17.37 -3.98 12.34
CA GLY A 172 17.75 -5.33 11.93
C GLY A 172 18.22 -5.43 10.47
N LEU A 173 17.68 -4.60 9.57
CA LEU A 173 18.19 -4.48 8.20
C LEU A 173 19.60 -3.86 8.17
N GLN A 174 19.86 -2.86 9.01
CA GLN A 174 21.19 -2.26 9.17
C GLN A 174 22.20 -3.29 9.70
N GLN A 175 21.80 -4.13 10.67
CA GLN A 175 22.63 -5.24 11.14
C GLN A 175 22.91 -6.26 10.04
N LEU A 176 21.91 -6.58 9.21
CA LEU A 176 22.09 -7.48 8.07
C LEU A 176 23.12 -6.93 7.07
N ARG A 177 23.15 -5.61 6.86
CA ARG A 177 24.15 -4.93 6.01
C ARG A 177 25.60 -5.09 6.51
N LEU A 178 25.82 -5.39 7.79
CA LEU A 178 27.17 -5.63 8.32
C LEU A 178 27.79 -6.95 7.83
N ASN A 179 27.00 -7.81 7.17
CA ASN A 179 27.52 -9.01 6.55
C ASN A 179 28.50 -8.64 5.41
N PRO A 180 29.75 -9.12 5.42
CA PRO A 180 30.76 -8.78 4.41
C PRO A 180 30.41 -9.24 2.99
N ARG A 181 29.39 -10.08 2.82
CA ARG A 181 28.86 -10.50 1.52
C ARG A 181 27.82 -9.53 0.94
N ILE A 182 27.35 -8.57 1.73
CA ILE A 182 26.35 -7.57 1.33
C ILE A 182 27.05 -6.21 1.23
N ALA A 183 27.12 -5.66 0.03
CA ALA A 183 27.62 -4.30 -0.19
C ALA A 183 26.52 -3.26 0.12
N ASN A 184 25.28 -3.54 -0.27
CA ASN A 184 24.14 -2.67 0.00
C ASN A 184 22.86 -3.48 0.19
N ILE A 185 21.95 -2.92 0.99
CA ILE A 185 20.59 -3.41 1.17
C ILE A 185 19.64 -2.21 1.09
N SER A 186 18.67 -2.28 0.21
CA SER A 186 17.54 -1.34 0.14
C SER A 186 16.26 -2.10 0.49
N ALA A 187 15.35 -1.44 1.20
CA ALA A 187 14.09 -2.04 1.58
C ALA A 187 12.95 -1.03 1.42
N ASP A 188 11.86 -1.48 0.82
CA ASP A 188 10.64 -0.70 0.63
C ASP A 188 9.45 -1.45 1.22
N LEU A 189 8.74 -0.79 2.14
CA LEU A 189 7.60 -1.35 2.86
C LEU A 189 6.31 -0.80 2.27
N GLN A 190 5.51 -1.68 1.66
CA GLN A 190 4.29 -1.33 0.95
C GLN A 190 3.07 -1.95 1.62
N ALA A 191 1.93 -1.28 1.55
CA ALA A 191 0.65 -1.89 1.92
C ALA A 191 0.33 -3.04 0.96
N ASP A 192 -0.24 -4.12 1.49
CA ASP A 192 -0.75 -5.24 0.69
C ASP A 192 -2.24 -5.03 0.36
N VAL A 193 -2.81 -5.89 -0.49
CA VAL A 193 -4.25 -5.88 -0.83
C VAL A 193 -5.12 -6.15 0.39
N GLN A 194 -4.60 -6.92 1.35
CA GLN A 194 -5.29 -7.21 2.62
C GLN A 194 -4.97 -6.12 3.65
N PRO A 195 -5.98 -5.42 4.21
CA PRO A 195 -5.77 -4.42 5.25
C PRO A 195 -5.01 -4.98 6.45
N GLY A 196 -4.06 -4.21 6.99
CA GLY A 196 -3.21 -4.65 8.09
C GLY A 196 -2.09 -5.62 7.70
N ARG A 197 -1.97 -6.00 6.41
CA ARG A 197 -0.80 -6.72 5.88
C ARG A 197 0.07 -5.80 5.03
N ASN A 198 1.38 -6.04 5.10
CA ASN A 198 2.38 -5.28 4.37
C ASN A 198 3.29 -6.22 3.58
N ARG A 199 3.79 -5.76 2.45
CA ARG A 199 4.81 -6.41 1.62
C ARG A 199 6.13 -5.68 1.80
N LEU A 200 7.22 -6.42 1.99
CA LEU A 200 8.57 -5.87 2.05
C LEU A 200 9.33 -6.28 0.78
N LYS A 201 9.74 -5.28 -0.01
CA LYS A 201 10.65 -5.47 -1.14
C LYS A 201 12.07 -5.21 -0.66
N VAL A 202 12.97 -6.14 -0.90
CA VAL A 202 14.36 -6.07 -0.46
C VAL A 202 15.27 -6.24 -1.66
N GLU A 203 16.03 -5.20 -1.98
CA GLU A 203 17.04 -5.24 -3.02
C GLU A 203 18.43 -5.37 -2.38
N ILE A 204 19.17 -6.39 -2.81
CA ILE A 204 20.51 -6.69 -2.31
C ILE A 204 21.54 -6.42 -3.41
N THR A 205 22.57 -5.66 -3.06
CA THR A 205 23.81 -5.62 -3.84
C THR A 205 24.87 -6.44 -3.11
N GLU A 206 25.37 -7.49 -3.74
CA GLU A 206 26.39 -8.35 -3.15
C GLU A 206 27.78 -7.74 -3.26
N ALA A 207 28.60 -7.91 -2.23
CA ALA A 207 29.98 -7.47 -2.22
C ALA A 207 30.87 -8.42 -3.04
N ASN A 208 31.89 -7.84 -3.69
CA ASN A 208 32.95 -8.65 -4.28
C ASN A 208 33.90 -9.11 -3.16
N THR A 209 33.74 -10.35 -2.72
CA THR A 209 34.47 -10.92 -1.58
C THR A 209 35.83 -11.53 -1.94
N PHE A 210 36.31 -11.33 -3.17
CA PHE A 210 37.65 -11.71 -3.58
C PHE A 210 38.62 -10.53 -3.41
N SER A 211 39.42 -10.54 -2.35
CA SER A 211 40.54 -9.62 -2.14
C SER A 211 41.83 -10.42 -1.98
N THR A 212 42.77 -10.27 -2.91
CA THR A 212 44.13 -10.79 -2.76
C THR A 212 45.00 -9.68 -2.21
N ASN A 213 45.35 -9.77 -0.93
CA ASN A 213 46.29 -8.84 -0.30
C ASN A 213 47.65 -9.53 -0.21
N LEU A 214 48.60 -9.11 -1.04
CA LEU A 214 50.01 -9.47 -0.89
C LEU A 214 50.69 -8.34 -0.12
N SER A 215 51.04 -8.59 1.14
CA SER A 215 51.88 -7.69 1.94
C SER A 215 53.25 -8.33 2.12
N LEU A 216 54.29 -7.69 1.60
CA LEU A 216 55.68 -7.99 1.94
C LEU A 216 56.12 -6.96 2.97
N ASP A 217 56.25 -7.41 4.21
CA ASP A 217 56.83 -6.64 5.30
C ASP A 217 58.36 -6.81 5.24
N ASN A 218 59.09 -5.71 5.07
CA ASN A 218 60.53 -5.67 5.18
C ASN A 218 60.91 -4.65 6.26
N GLY A 219 60.62 -4.98 7.51
CA GLY A 219 61.20 -4.31 8.66
C GLY A 219 62.73 -4.39 8.63
N ARG A 220 63.39 -3.23 8.58
CA ARG A 220 64.82 -3.05 8.82
C ARG A 220 65.00 -2.24 10.10
#